data_AF-A0A349D2I1-F1
#
_entry.id   AF-A0A349D2I1-F1
#
_cell.length_a   1.000
_cell.length_b   1.000
_cell.length_c   1.000
_cell.angle_alpha   90.00
_cell.angle_beta   90.00
_cell.angle_gamma   90.00
#
_symmetry.space_group_name_H-M   'P 1'
#
loop_
_entity.id
_entity.type
_entity.pdbx_description
1 polymer ?
#
loop_
_entity_poly.entity_id
_entity_poly.type
_entity_poly.pdbx_seq_one_letter_code
_entity_poly.pdbx_strand_id
1 'polypeptide(L)'
;MTFYLLLRRAHPILALIAGALSLALSISLIIKHVEVVREVKEVAVPLVATLPAMEKHLTVLKEQVELSELNRATEVGSIGERLNVYVLPRETDLQRLISTIELLELTLKKQNQLSQASDIVIGEPRPYGSEPTVSSRPLTVSFAANEEGMQQILLFTQLAGLLTVGDALADDEIALLYASLEEENPVGIVSLEQFLSLDLLRYARDSHAAEDQLQRSLPSPAFGSALKSVTKSSLLLSAQRVLLGDFGRQIEEKRLWPVQFLLPQWFSVEAGGAPGWYKVSLQLSVLERVGE
;
A
#
# COMPACT_ATOMS: atom_id res chain seq x y z
N MET A 1 -35.37 -19.67 74.52
CA MET A 1 -35.86 -21.06 74.27
C MET A 1 -37.35 -21.08 73.88
N THR A 2 -37.78 -20.15 73.01
CA THR A 2 -39.19 -20.01 72.58
C THR A 2 -39.34 -19.86 71.06
N PHE A 3 -38.25 -19.60 70.32
CA PHE A 3 -38.25 -19.52 68.85
C PHE A 3 -38.11 -20.89 68.17
N TYR A 4 -37.47 -21.86 68.84
CA TYR A 4 -37.23 -23.21 68.29
C TYR A 4 -38.46 -24.12 68.28
N LEU A 5 -39.49 -23.82 69.08
CA LEU A 5 -40.71 -24.63 69.16
C LEU A 5 -41.81 -24.19 68.18
N LEU A 6 -41.75 -22.96 67.66
CA LEU A 6 -42.71 -22.45 66.68
C LEU A 6 -42.44 -22.94 65.24
N LEU A 7 -41.20 -23.35 64.93
CA LEU A 7 -40.83 -23.84 63.59
C LEU A 7 -41.19 -25.31 63.35
N ARG A 8 -41.44 -26.11 64.40
CA ARG A 8 -41.66 -27.57 64.28
C ARG A 8 -43.08 -27.96 63.83
N ARG A 9 -43.99 -26.98 63.73
CA ARG A 9 -45.39 -27.14 63.29
C ARG A 9 -45.71 -26.36 62.01
N ALA A 10 -44.71 -25.79 61.34
CA ALA A 10 -44.85 -25.22 60.02
C ALA A 10 -44.90 -26.36 58.98
N HIS A 11 -46.09 -26.55 58.42
CA HIS A 11 -46.54 -27.66 57.57
C HIS A 11 -45.54 -28.12 56.49
N PRO A 12 -45.56 -29.42 56.10
CA PRO A 12 -44.80 -29.95 54.94
C PRO A 12 -45.08 -29.18 53.65
N ILE A 13 -46.23 -28.50 53.58
CA ILE A 13 -46.65 -27.62 52.50
C ILE A 13 -45.72 -26.41 52.35
N LEU A 14 -45.26 -25.79 53.44
CA LEU A 14 -44.32 -24.65 53.38
C LEU A 14 -42.94 -25.08 52.89
N ALA A 15 -42.48 -26.26 53.30
CA ALA A 15 -41.23 -26.85 52.79
C ALA A 15 -41.33 -27.19 51.29
N LEU A 16 -42.48 -27.70 50.84
CA LEU A 16 -42.76 -27.96 49.43
C LEU A 16 -42.81 -26.68 48.59
N ILE A 17 -43.46 -25.62 49.09
CA ILE A 17 -43.52 -24.32 48.41
C ILE A 17 -42.12 -23.71 48.32
N ALA A 18 -41.35 -23.72 49.40
CA ALA A 18 -39.97 -23.21 49.39
C ALA A 18 -39.07 -24.02 48.43
N GLY A 19 -39.23 -25.34 48.40
CA GLY A 19 -38.53 -26.21 47.46
C GLY A 19 -38.87 -25.89 46.01
N ALA A 20 -40.16 -25.79 45.67
CA ALA A 20 -40.63 -25.45 44.34
C ALA A 20 -40.15 -24.07 43.89
N LEU A 21 -40.13 -23.09 44.80
CA LEU A 21 -39.67 -21.73 44.52
C LEU A 21 -38.16 -21.69 44.27
N SER A 22 -37.36 -22.46 45.01
CA SER A 22 -35.92 -22.60 44.74
C SER A 22 -35.64 -23.26 43.38
N LEU A 23 -36.48 -24.24 43.00
CA LEU A 23 -36.34 -24.96 41.74
C LEU A 23 -36.71 -24.07 40.55
N ALA A 24 -37.79 -23.29 40.68
CA ALA A 24 -38.16 -22.29 39.68
C ALA A 24 -37.07 -21.20 39.51
N LEU A 25 -36.47 -20.75 40.62
CA LEU A 25 -35.37 -19.79 40.59
C LEU A 25 -34.13 -20.37 39.89
N SER A 26 -33.80 -21.64 40.19
CA SER A 26 -32.69 -22.34 39.55
C SER A 26 -32.89 -22.50 38.05
N ILE A 27 -34.11 -22.85 37.61
CA ILE A 27 -34.43 -22.96 36.18
C ILE A 27 -34.30 -21.60 35.48
N SER A 28 -34.81 -20.53 36.09
CA SER A 28 -34.72 -19.18 35.54
C SER A 28 -33.26 -18.70 35.37
N LEU A 29 -32.41 -18.97 36.37
CA LEU A 29 -30.98 -18.68 36.31
C LEU A 29 -30.27 -19.45 35.20
N ILE A 30 -30.60 -20.72 35.01
CA ILE A 30 -30.02 -21.54 33.94
C ILE A 30 -30.42 -21.00 32.56
N ILE A 31 -31.69 -20.63 32.36
CA ILE A 31 -32.16 -20.06 31.08
C ILE A 31 -31.39 -18.76 30.77
N LYS A 32 -31.25 -17.88 31.77
CA LYS A 32 -30.48 -16.63 31.59
C LYS A 32 -29.00 -16.88 31.31
N HIS A 33 -28.41 -17.89 31.93
CA HIS A 33 -27.03 -18.25 31.68
C HIS A 33 -26.83 -18.82 30.27
N VAL A 34 -27.78 -19.63 29.77
CA VAL A 34 -27.75 -20.16 28.41
C VAL A 34 -27.91 -19.05 27.36
N GLU A 35 -28.76 -18.05 27.60
CA GLU A 35 -28.88 -16.88 26.72
C GLU A 35 -27.55 -16.12 26.60
N VAL A 36 -26.90 -15.83 27.73
CA VAL A 36 -25.61 -15.11 27.76
C VAL A 36 -24.50 -15.93 27.09
N VAL A 37 -24.44 -17.23 27.34
CA VAL A 37 -23.44 -18.11 26.70
C VAL A 37 -23.69 -18.20 25.19
N ARG A 38 -24.94 -18.19 24.75
CA ARG A 38 -25.29 -18.21 23.33
C ARG A 38 -24.91 -16.89 22.65
N GLU A 39 -25.18 -15.75 23.28
CA GLU A 39 -24.79 -14.43 22.80
C GLU A 39 -23.26 -14.30 22.70
N VAL A 40 -22.53 -14.73 23.72
CA VAL A 40 -21.05 -14.78 23.69
C VAL A 40 -20.55 -15.72 22.59
N LYS A 41 -21.20 -16.87 22.37
CA LYS A 41 -20.81 -17.81 21.29
C LYS A 41 -21.11 -17.24 19.90
N GLU A 42 -22.22 -16.54 19.72
CA GLU A 42 -22.60 -15.92 18.44
C GLU A 42 -21.71 -14.69 18.11
N VAL A 43 -21.19 -13.98 19.11
CA VAL A 43 -20.32 -12.80 18.91
C VAL A 43 -18.82 -13.15 18.90
N ALA A 44 -18.35 -14.03 19.79
CA ALA A 44 -16.93 -14.32 19.95
C ALA A 44 -16.38 -15.31 18.90
N VAL A 45 -17.18 -16.28 18.44
CA VAL A 45 -16.75 -17.26 17.43
C VAL A 45 -16.38 -16.62 16.09
N PRO A 46 -17.15 -15.67 15.52
CA PRO A 46 -16.73 -14.99 14.30
C PRO A 46 -15.53 -14.04 14.52
N LEU A 47 -15.37 -13.43 15.70
CA LEU A 47 -14.20 -12.60 16.02
C LEU A 47 -12.90 -13.42 16.12
N VAL A 48 -12.96 -14.65 16.64
CA VAL A 48 -11.80 -15.54 16.71
C VAL A 48 -11.44 -16.10 15.34
N ALA A 49 -12.40 -16.23 14.43
CA ALA A 49 -12.15 -16.67 13.05
C ALA A 49 -11.42 -15.62 12.20
N THR A 50 -11.47 -14.34 12.54
CA THR A 50 -10.77 -13.26 11.82
C THR A 50 -9.37 -12.95 12.38
N LEU A 51 -9.07 -13.37 13.61
CA LEU A 51 -7.74 -13.20 14.22
C LEU A 51 -6.58 -13.80 13.41
N PRO A 52 -6.66 -15.04 12.86
CA PRO A 52 -5.56 -15.61 12.09
C PRO A 52 -5.27 -14.84 10.79
N ALA A 53 -6.31 -14.29 10.16
CA ALA A 53 -6.15 -13.47 8.96
C ALA A 53 -5.51 -12.12 9.29
N MET A 54 -5.90 -11.48 10.40
CA MET A 54 -5.31 -10.24 10.87
C MET A 54 -3.86 -10.42 11.37
N GLU A 55 -3.54 -11.51 12.06
CA GLU A 55 -2.17 -11.86 12.44
C GLU A 55 -1.29 -12.12 11.21
N LYS A 56 -1.83 -12.79 10.19
CA LYS A 56 -1.10 -13.02 8.93
C LYS A 56 -0.83 -11.71 8.19
N HIS A 57 -1.80 -10.79 8.17
CA HIS A 57 -1.61 -9.46 7.58
C HIS A 57 -0.63 -8.62 8.39
N LEU A 58 -0.69 -8.64 9.72
CA LEU A 58 0.27 -7.97 10.59
C LEU A 58 1.70 -8.52 10.43
N THR A 59 1.84 -9.83 10.26
CA THR A 59 3.16 -10.46 10.04
C THR A 59 3.74 -10.04 8.69
N VAL A 60 2.93 -10.04 7.63
CA VAL A 60 3.36 -9.56 6.31
C VAL A 60 3.68 -8.07 6.32
N LEU A 61 2.86 -7.24 6.97
CA LEU A 61 3.13 -5.80 7.13
C LEU A 61 4.39 -5.54 7.95
N LYS A 62 4.62 -6.34 9.00
CA LYS A 62 5.82 -6.22 9.83
C LYS A 62 7.07 -6.67 9.08
N GLU A 63 7.01 -7.76 8.32
CA GLU A 63 8.09 -8.18 7.43
C GLU A 63 8.38 -7.13 6.36
N GLN A 64 7.35 -6.46 5.81
CA GLN A 64 7.52 -5.36 4.85
C GLN A 64 8.12 -4.11 5.49
N VAL A 65 7.79 -3.80 6.73
CA VAL A 65 8.40 -2.69 7.49
C VAL A 65 9.85 -3.02 7.86
N GLU A 66 10.13 -4.23 8.34
CA GLU A 66 11.51 -4.67 8.65
C GLU A 66 12.37 -4.73 7.37
N LEU A 67 11.81 -5.17 6.23
CA LEU A 67 12.47 -5.07 4.92
C LEU A 67 12.68 -3.61 4.48
N SER A 68 11.73 -2.71 4.75
CA SER A 68 11.88 -1.28 4.46
C SER A 68 12.92 -0.60 5.36
N GLU A 69 13.03 -1.01 6.62
CA GLU A 69 14.05 -0.52 7.56
C GLU A 69 15.45 -1.07 7.23
N LEU A 70 15.53 -2.35 6.85
CA LEU A 70 16.75 -3.00 6.37
C LEU A 70 17.23 -2.40 5.03
N ASN A 71 16.29 -2.13 4.10
CA ASN A 71 16.58 -1.41 2.87
C ASN A 71 17.01 0.03 3.16
N ARG A 72 16.34 0.74 4.08
CA ARG A 72 16.74 2.09 4.53
C ARG A 72 18.17 2.13 5.06
N ALA A 73 18.60 1.14 5.84
CA ALA A 73 19.95 1.06 6.37
C ALA A 73 21.01 0.83 5.26
N THR A 74 20.61 0.22 4.16
CA THR A 74 21.46 -0.06 2.99
C THR A 74 21.42 1.10 1.96
N GLU A 75 20.32 1.84 1.92
CA GLU A 75 20.01 2.96 1.01
C GLU A 75 20.73 4.28 1.36
N VAL A 76 21.19 4.48 2.61
CA VAL A 76 21.90 5.73 2.99
C VAL A 76 23.19 5.94 2.17
N GLY A 77 23.78 4.89 1.60
CA GLY A 77 24.87 5.00 0.63
C GLY A 77 24.43 5.15 -0.83
N SER A 78 23.33 4.52 -1.25
CA SER A 78 22.93 4.44 -2.66
C SER A 78 21.92 5.51 -3.10
N ILE A 79 21.16 6.11 -2.17
CA ILE A 79 20.25 7.23 -2.48
C ILE A 79 21.03 8.48 -2.89
N GLY A 80 22.17 8.78 -2.25
CA GLY A 80 23.07 9.88 -2.67
C GLY A 80 23.66 9.65 -4.07
N GLU A 81 23.93 8.40 -4.42
CA GLU A 81 24.43 8.01 -5.74
C GLU A 81 23.33 8.06 -6.81
N ARG A 82 22.11 7.58 -6.50
CA ARG A 82 20.91 7.74 -7.33
C ARG A 82 20.53 9.23 -7.49
N LEU A 83 20.66 10.04 -6.44
CA LEU A 83 20.44 11.50 -6.46
C LEU A 83 21.40 12.26 -7.38
N ASN A 84 22.61 11.74 -7.57
CA ASN A 84 23.56 12.32 -8.51
C ASN A 84 23.26 11.95 -9.98
N VAL A 85 22.58 10.83 -10.22
CA VAL A 85 22.15 10.38 -11.55
C VAL A 85 20.81 10.99 -11.96
N TYR A 86 19.87 11.14 -11.02
CA TYR A 86 18.62 11.85 -11.25
C TYR A 86 18.87 13.36 -11.33
N VAL A 87 18.53 13.98 -12.45
CA VAL A 87 18.52 15.44 -12.58
C VAL A 87 17.37 15.98 -11.73
N LEU A 88 17.63 16.17 -10.42
CA LEU A 88 16.69 16.87 -9.55
C LEU A 88 16.48 18.28 -10.10
N PRO A 89 15.22 18.72 -10.25
CA PRO A 89 14.94 20.07 -10.69
C PRO A 89 15.49 21.07 -9.65
N ARG A 90 16.06 22.17 -10.13
CA ARG A 90 16.56 23.28 -9.30
C ARG A 90 15.44 23.97 -8.52
N GLU A 91 14.22 23.91 -9.05
CA GLU A 91 13.01 24.40 -8.41
C GLU A 91 11.95 23.30 -8.45
N THR A 92 11.43 22.94 -7.28
CA THR A 92 10.30 22.04 -7.15
C THR A 92 9.06 22.72 -7.71
N ASP A 93 8.56 22.23 -8.84
CA ASP A 93 7.23 22.58 -9.35
C ASP A 93 6.15 21.94 -8.45
N LEU A 94 5.94 22.56 -7.28
CA LEU A 94 4.94 22.16 -6.29
C LEU A 94 3.53 22.24 -6.88
N GLN A 95 3.29 23.17 -7.80
CA GLN A 95 1.99 23.32 -8.45
C GLN A 95 1.66 22.09 -9.29
N ARG A 96 2.61 21.60 -10.09
CA ARG A 96 2.47 20.34 -10.84
C ARG A 96 2.22 19.17 -9.89
N LEU A 97 2.96 19.07 -8.79
CA LEU A 97 2.80 18.00 -7.80
C LEU A 97 1.39 17.98 -7.19
N ILE A 98 0.92 19.13 -6.70
CA ILE A 98 -0.43 19.32 -6.16
C ILE A 98 -1.46 18.93 -7.21
N SER A 99 -1.28 19.41 -8.45
CA SER A 99 -2.20 19.13 -9.56
C SER A 99 -2.28 17.65 -9.90
N THR A 100 -1.17 16.92 -9.78
CA THR A 100 -1.14 15.46 -9.96
C THR A 100 -1.89 14.74 -8.83
N ILE A 101 -1.72 15.16 -7.58
CA ILE A 101 -2.43 14.58 -6.42
C ILE A 101 -3.93 14.87 -6.51
N GLU A 102 -4.34 16.10 -6.88
CA GLU A 102 -5.73 16.45 -7.12
C GLU A 102 -6.34 15.66 -8.27
N LEU A 103 -5.57 15.41 -9.33
CA LEU A 103 -6.01 14.57 -10.44
C LEU A 103 -6.21 13.11 -10.03
N LEU A 104 -5.32 12.58 -9.18
CA LEU A 104 -5.46 11.26 -8.59
C LEU A 104 -6.74 11.21 -7.74
N GLU A 105 -6.95 12.20 -6.88
CA GLU A 105 -8.16 12.33 -6.05
C GLU A 105 -9.44 12.32 -6.90
N LEU A 106 -9.50 13.15 -7.94
CA LEU A 106 -10.63 13.23 -8.87
C LEU A 106 -10.90 11.88 -9.55
N THR A 107 -9.84 11.18 -9.97
CA THR A 107 -9.96 9.89 -10.65
C THR A 107 -10.47 8.80 -9.71
N LEU A 108 -9.94 8.72 -8.49
CA LEU A 108 -10.37 7.75 -7.49
C LEU A 108 -11.80 8.02 -6.99
N LYS A 109 -12.20 9.29 -6.84
CA LYS A 109 -13.59 9.66 -6.55
C LYS A 109 -14.55 9.21 -7.65
N LYS A 110 -14.19 9.45 -8.92
CA LYS A 110 -14.99 9.01 -10.07
C LYS A 110 -15.19 7.49 -10.11
N GLN A 111 -14.21 6.73 -9.62
CA GLN A 111 -14.25 5.27 -9.52
C GLN A 111 -14.92 4.74 -8.23
N ASN A 112 -15.45 5.62 -7.36
CA ASN A 112 -15.98 5.27 -6.03
C ASN A 112 -14.96 4.59 -5.10
N GLN A 113 -13.67 4.83 -5.32
CA GLN A 113 -12.58 4.27 -4.52
C GLN A 113 -12.09 5.22 -3.43
N LEU A 114 -12.48 6.50 -3.51
CA LEU A 114 -12.17 7.53 -2.53
C LEU A 114 -13.45 8.26 -2.10
N SER A 115 -13.61 8.45 -0.78
CA SER A 115 -14.71 9.21 -0.20
C SER A 115 -14.27 10.65 0.11
N GLN A 116 -13.10 10.80 0.73
CA GLN A 116 -12.59 12.10 1.17
C GLN A 116 -11.07 12.15 1.04
N ALA A 117 -10.53 13.34 0.75
CA ALA A 117 -9.12 13.66 0.92
C ALA A 117 -9.00 14.84 1.89
N SER A 118 -7.92 14.89 2.66
CA SER A 118 -7.55 16.07 3.43
C SER A 118 -6.88 17.10 2.53
N ASP A 119 -6.79 18.34 3.02
CA ASP A 119 -5.92 19.34 2.40
C ASP A 119 -4.47 18.85 2.36
N ILE A 120 -3.76 19.23 1.31
CA ILE A 120 -2.33 18.93 1.14
C ILE A 120 -1.55 19.94 1.97
N VAL A 121 -0.85 19.46 3.01
CA VAL A 121 -0.02 20.31 3.87
C VAL A 121 1.44 20.18 3.43
N ILE A 122 2.01 21.30 2.99
CA ILE A 122 3.43 21.39 2.59
C ILE A 122 4.19 22.06 3.74
N GLY A 123 5.17 21.37 4.30
CA GLY A 123 6.02 21.91 5.35
C GLY A 123 7.22 22.69 4.81
N GLU A 124 7.99 23.26 5.72
CA GLU A 124 9.22 24.00 5.39
C GLU A 124 10.34 23.06 4.88
N PRO A 125 11.18 23.51 3.93
CA PRO A 125 12.38 22.79 3.49
C PRO A 125 13.30 22.44 4.65
N ARG A 126 13.85 21.22 4.62
CA ARG A 126 14.84 20.74 5.58
C ARG A 126 16.01 20.07 4.86
N PRO A 127 17.25 20.16 5.37
CA PRO A 127 18.38 19.42 4.80
C PRO A 127 18.05 17.93 4.72
N TYR A 128 18.33 17.29 3.59
CA TYR A 128 18.11 15.86 3.42
C TYR A 128 19.36 15.09 3.85
N GLY A 129 19.28 14.42 5.01
CA GLY A 129 20.40 13.64 5.56
C GLY A 129 21.62 14.52 5.84
N SER A 130 22.80 14.04 5.41
CA SER A 130 24.09 14.72 5.55
C SER A 130 24.54 15.48 4.30
N GLU A 131 23.72 15.50 3.23
CA GLU A 131 24.10 16.16 1.98
C GLU A 131 23.70 17.64 1.99
N PRO A 132 24.66 18.58 1.84
CA PRO A 132 24.38 20.02 1.93
C PRO A 132 23.67 20.58 0.69
N THR A 133 23.70 19.87 -0.45
CA THR A 133 23.17 20.33 -1.74
C THR A 133 21.73 19.85 -2.01
N VAL A 134 21.16 19.04 -1.11
CA VAL A 134 19.82 18.47 -1.26
C VAL A 134 18.95 18.90 -0.07
N SER A 135 17.83 19.55 -0.34
CA SER A 135 16.78 19.75 0.64
C SER A 135 15.57 18.88 0.34
N SER A 136 14.79 18.62 1.39
CA SER A 136 13.57 17.86 1.35
C SER A 136 12.44 18.71 1.89
N ARG A 137 11.32 18.71 1.17
CA ARG A 137 10.10 19.37 1.61
C ARG A 137 9.07 18.32 1.99
N PRO A 138 8.65 18.24 3.26
CA PRO A 138 7.66 17.25 3.68
C PRO A 138 6.28 17.65 3.15
N LEU A 139 5.60 16.69 2.54
CA LEU A 139 4.21 16.79 2.10
C LEU A 139 3.37 15.79 2.88
N THR A 140 2.31 16.26 3.52
CA THR A 140 1.37 15.40 4.25
C THR A 140 0.01 15.46 3.58
N VAL A 141 -0.55 14.29 3.31
CA VAL A 141 -1.91 14.14 2.76
C VAL A 141 -2.56 12.89 3.34
N SER A 142 -3.87 12.96 3.58
CA SER A 142 -4.67 11.84 4.08
C SER A 142 -5.84 11.56 3.16
N PHE A 143 -6.13 10.29 2.95
CA PHE A 143 -7.18 9.78 2.06
C PHE A 143 -8.10 8.84 2.83
N ALA A 144 -9.41 8.97 2.65
CA ALA A 144 -10.39 7.97 3.04
C ALA A 144 -10.74 7.13 1.81
N ALA A 145 -10.12 5.96 1.68
CA ALA A 145 -10.20 5.10 0.51
C ALA A 145 -10.67 3.70 0.86
N ASN A 146 -11.30 3.00 -0.08
CA ASN A 146 -11.52 1.57 0.04
C ASN A 146 -10.21 0.79 -0.25
N GLU A 147 -10.25 -0.54 -0.18
CA GLU A 147 -9.07 -1.38 -0.41
C GLU A 147 -8.41 -1.14 -1.78
N GLU A 148 -9.21 -1.04 -2.85
CA GLU A 148 -8.70 -0.77 -4.20
C GLU A 148 -8.07 0.62 -4.33
N GLY A 149 -8.71 1.64 -3.74
CA GLY A 149 -8.21 3.01 -3.73
C GLY A 149 -6.90 3.14 -2.97
N MET A 150 -6.78 2.46 -1.82
CA MET A 150 -5.53 2.39 -1.07
C MET A 150 -4.41 1.78 -1.91
N GLN A 151 -4.67 0.66 -2.60
CA GLN A 151 -3.68 0.02 -3.47
C GLN A 151 -3.24 0.96 -4.59
N GLN A 152 -4.17 1.66 -5.25
CA GLN A 152 -3.82 2.63 -6.30
C GLN A 152 -3.00 3.81 -5.77
N ILE A 153 -3.32 4.33 -4.59
CA ILE A 153 -2.56 5.41 -3.96
C ILE A 153 -1.12 4.95 -3.68
N LEU A 154 -0.95 3.76 -3.10
CA LEU A 154 0.38 3.20 -2.81
C LEU A 154 1.17 2.97 -4.11
N LEU A 155 0.55 2.37 -5.12
CA LEU A 155 1.18 2.17 -6.43
C LEU A 155 1.59 3.50 -7.06
N PHE A 156 0.73 4.52 -7.01
CA PHE A 156 1.08 5.85 -7.50
C PHE A 156 2.31 6.41 -6.78
N THR A 157 2.39 6.29 -5.45
CA THR A 157 3.57 6.76 -4.70
C THR A 157 4.84 5.99 -5.05
N GLN A 158 4.74 4.70 -5.38
CA GLN A 158 5.88 3.90 -5.84
C GLN A 158 6.34 4.26 -7.25
N LEU A 159 5.42 4.64 -8.13
CA LEU A 159 5.72 5.07 -9.49
C LEU A 159 6.22 6.52 -9.56
N ALA A 160 6.00 7.31 -8.52
CA ALA A 160 6.39 8.70 -8.48
C ALA A 160 7.92 8.85 -8.50
N GLY A 161 8.43 9.47 -9.57
CA GLY A 161 9.87 9.64 -9.79
C GLY A 161 10.52 8.58 -10.65
N LEU A 162 9.80 7.53 -11.04
CA LEU A 162 10.25 6.60 -12.07
C LEU A 162 9.97 7.21 -13.45
N LEU A 163 11.01 7.40 -14.25
CA LEU A 163 10.90 8.04 -15.56
C LEU A 163 10.91 7.00 -16.67
N THR A 164 11.74 5.98 -16.52
CA THR A 164 12.02 5.01 -17.57
C THR A 164 11.56 3.60 -17.19
N VAL A 165 11.52 2.71 -18.19
CA VAL A 165 11.31 1.27 -17.96
C VAL A 165 12.40 0.71 -17.05
N GLY A 166 13.66 1.12 -17.23
CA GLY A 166 14.79 0.71 -16.41
C GLY A 166 14.61 1.10 -14.95
N ASP A 167 14.08 2.28 -14.66
CA ASP A 167 13.82 2.73 -13.28
C ASP A 167 12.77 1.86 -12.56
N ALA A 168 11.84 1.27 -13.32
CA ALA A 168 10.78 0.43 -12.79
C ALA A 168 11.19 -1.05 -12.63
N LEU A 169 12.39 -1.43 -13.07
CA LEU A 169 12.92 -2.77 -12.88
C LEU A 169 13.85 -2.83 -11.68
N ALA A 170 13.84 -3.97 -10.99
CA ALA A 170 14.81 -4.23 -9.94
C ALA A 170 16.20 -4.57 -10.55
N ASP A 171 17.27 -4.33 -9.79
CA ASP A 171 18.64 -4.53 -10.26
C ASP A 171 18.91 -5.99 -10.69
N ASP A 172 18.28 -6.97 -10.04
CA ASP A 172 18.36 -8.39 -10.38
C ASP A 172 17.57 -8.74 -11.65
N GLU A 173 16.43 -8.08 -11.89
CA GLU A 173 15.66 -8.20 -13.13
C GLU A 173 16.45 -7.64 -14.32
N ILE A 174 17.10 -6.48 -14.13
CA ILE A 174 18.00 -5.88 -15.13
C ILE A 174 19.18 -6.82 -15.39
N ALA A 175 19.83 -7.32 -14.35
CA ALA A 175 20.95 -8.25 -14.48
C ALA A 175 20.56 -9.55 -15.21
N LEU A 176 19.35 -10.07 -14.97
CA LEU A 176 18.82 -11.24 -15.68
C LEU A 176 18.68 -10.98 -17.18
N LEU A 177 18.22 -9.78 -17.58
CA LEU A 177 18.11 -9.40 -18.99
C LEU A 177 19.49 -9.29 -19.66
N TYR A 178 20.48 -8.68 -18.99
CA TYR A 178 21.85 -8.63 -19.52
C TYR A 178 22.50 -10.01 -19.59
N ALA A 179 22.38 -10.84 -18.55
CA ALA A 179 22.96 -12.18 -18.54
C ALA A 179 22.39 -13.03 -19.69
N SER A 180 21.07 -13.01 -19.88
CA SER A 180 20.41 -13.72 -20.98
C SER A 180 20.82 -13.20 -22.36
N LEU A 181 21.21 -11.92 -22.45
CA LEU A 181 21.64 -11.28 -23.67
C LEU A 181 23.11 -11.56 -24.00
N GLU A 182 24.00 -11.51 -23.01
CA GLU A 182 25.44 -11.76 -23.16
C GLU A 182 25.74 -13.20 -23.58
N GLU A 183 24.97 -14.17 -23.08
CA GLU A 183 25.12 -15.57 -23.43
C GLU A 183 24.80 -15.86 -24.92
N GLU A 184 23.89 -15.09 -25.53
CA GLU A 184 23.37 -15.40 -26.87
C GLU A 184 23.74 -14.39 -27.95
N ASN A 185 23.64 -13.08 -27.67
CA ASN A 185 23.89 -12.03 -28.65
C ASN A 185 24.35 -10.70 -28.01
N PRO A 186 25.66 -10.53 -27.74
CA PRO A 186 26.19 -9.32 -27.11
C PRO A 186 26.01 -8.05 -27.94
N VAL A 187 25.75 -8.16 -29.26
CA VAL A 187 25.49 -6.99 -30.13
C VAL A 187 24.13 -6.35 -29.80
N GLY A 188 23.24 -7.10 -29.16
CA GLY A 188 21.89 -6.67 -28.80
C GLY A 188 21.80 -5.70 -27.61
N ILE A 189 22.92 -5.41 -26.94
CA ILE A 189 22.97 -4.53 -25.75
C ILE A 189 22.33 -3.18 -26.05
N VAL A 190 22.60 -2.60 -27.22
CA VAL A 190 22.04 -1.29 -27.61
C VAL A 190 20.51 -1.31 -27.66
N SER A 191 19.89 -2.40 -28.13
CA SER A 191 18.43 -2.52 -28.18
C SER A 191 17.83 -2.67 -26.79
N LEU A 192 18.50 -3.37 -25.88
CA LEU A 192 18.10 -3.47 -24.48
C LEU A 192 18.19 -2.11 -23.78
N GLU A 193 19.30 -1.38 -23.94
CA GLU A 193 19.48 -0.03 -23.39
C GLU A 193 18.40 0.96 -23.88
N GLN A 194 18.07 0.89 -25.17
CA GLN A 194 16.99 1.70 -25.76
C GLN A 194 15.62 1.36 -25.15
N PHE A 195 15.36 0.08 -24.86
CA PHE A 195 14.15 -0.35 -24.19
C PHE A 195 14.12 0.12 -22.73
N LEU A 196 15.21 -0.04 -21.99
CA LEU A 196 15.32 0.42 -20.60
C LEU A 196 15.17 1.94 -20.51
N SER A 197 15.66 2.69 -21.49
CA SER A 197 15.53 4.15 -21.56
C SER A 197 14.15 4.64 -22.02
N LEU A 198 13.23 3.74 -22.38
CA LEU A 198 11.90 4.12 -22.84
C LEU A 198 11.11 4.78 -21.69
N ASP A 199 10.43 5.88 -22.01
CA ASP A 199 9.54 6.56 -21.05
C ASP A 199 8.45 5.60 -20.53
N LEU A 200 8.30 5.55 -19.20
CA LEU A 200 7.43 4.58 -18.53
C LEU A 200 5.95 4.79 -18.87
N LEU A 201 5.51 6.05 -18.99
CA LEU A 201 4.13 6.37 -19.39
C LEU A 201 3.87 5.91 -20.83
N ARG A 202 4.82 6.15 -21.74
CA ARG A 202 4.74 5.66 -23.12
C ARG A 202 4.73 4.14 -23.19
N TYR A 203 5.59 3.46 -22.42
CA TYR A 203 5.59 2.01 -22.32
C TYR A 203 4.25 1.48 -21.76
N ALA A 204 3.72 2.09 -20.71
CA ALA A 204 2.46 1.64 -20.11
C ALA A 204 1.27 1.73 -21.06
N ARG A 205 1.29 2.67 -22.02
CA ARG A 205 0.24 2.83 -23.04
C ARG A 205 0.34 1.84 -24.20
N ASP A 206 1.55 1.45 -24.59
CA ASP A 206 1.80 0.55 -25.73
C ASP A 206 2.94 -0.44 -25.43
N SER A 207 2.74 -1.24 -24.39
CA SER A 207 3.74 -2.20 -23.90
C SER A 207 4.02 -3.29 -24.93
N HIS A 208 2.97 -3.77 -25.59
CA HIS A 208 3.07 -4.80 -26.62
C HIS A 208 3.95 -4.36 -27.79
N ALA A 209 3.80 -3.15 -28.31
CA ALA A 209 4.65 -2.69 -29.41
C ALA A 209 6.12 -2.56 -28.99
N ALA A 210 6.39 -2.07 -27.78
CA ALA A 210 7.74 -1.95 -27.24
C ALA A 210 8.41 -3.32 -27.04
N GLU A 211 7.68 -4.28 -26.44
CA GLU A 211 8.17 -5.64 -26.20
C GLU A 211 8.38 -6.40 -27.53
N ASP A 212 7.44 -6.29 -28.47
CA ASP A 212 7.56 -6.92 -29.79
C ASP A 212 8.75 -6.36 -30.58
N GLN A 213 8.98 -5.04 -30.49
CA GLN A 213 10.14 -4.40 -31.13
C GLN A 213 11.44 -4.97 -30.57
N LEU A 214 11.54 -5.10 -29.24
CA LEU A 214 12.71 -5.66 -28.58
C LEU A 214 12.91 -7.14 -28.95
N GLN A 215 11.83 -7.95 -28.96
CA GLN A 215 11.89 -9.36 -29.37
C GLN A 215 12.28 -9.54 -30.84
N ARG A 216 11.89 -8.62 -31.73
CA ARG A 216 12.33 -8.66 -33.14
C ARG A 216 13.82 -8.37 -33.29
N SER A 217 14.36 -7.46 -32.48
CA SER A 217 15.81 -7.23 -32.44
C SER A 217 16.58 -8.37 -31.76
N LEU A 218 15.92 -9.10 -30.86
CA LEU A 218 16.50 -10.16 -30.03
C LEU A 218 15.63 -11.44 -30.11
N PRO A 219 15.68 -12.18 -31.24
CA PRO A 219 14.79 -13.33 -31.49
C PRO A 219 15.11 -14.59 -30.66
N SER A 220 15.84 -14.43 -29.55
CA SER A 220 16.25 -15.50 -28.65
C SER A 220 15.07 -16.03 -27.83
N PRO A 221 14.85 -17.37 -27.78
CA PRO A 221 13.85 -17.97 -26.91
C PRO A 221 14.13 -17.78 -25.42
N ALA A 222 15.41 -17.82 -25.00
CA ALA A 222 15.79 -17.63 -23.60
C ALA A 222 15.56 -16.18 -23.18
N PHE A 223 16.02 -15.22 -23.99
CA PHE A 223 15.78 -13.79 -23.76
C PHE A 223 14.28 -13.48 -23.75
N GLY A 224 13.51 -14.02 -24.70
CA GLY A 224 12.05 -13.83 -24.71
C GLY A 224 11.36 -14.35 -23.44
N SER A 225 11.88 -15.44 -22.87
CA SER A 225 11.40 -15.99 -21.60
C SER A 225 11.79 -15.10 -20.41
N ALA A 226 13.02 -14.60 -20.38
CA ALA A 226 13.49 -13.66 -19.37
C ALA A 226 12.68 -12.34 -19.41
N LEU A 227 12.53 -11.75 -20.60
CA LEU A 227 11.73 -10.55 -20.82
C LEU A 227 10.30 -10.73 -20.32
N LYS A 228 9.64 -11.83 -20.70
CA LYS A 228 8.27 -12.14 -20.27
C LYS A 228 8.17 -12.39 -18.76
N SER A 229 9.21 -12.91 -18.12
CA SER A 229 9.26 -13.06 -16.68
C SER A 229 9.27 -11.69 -16.02
N VAL A 230 10.23 -10.85 -16.44
CA VAL A 230 10.44 -9.50 -15.92
C VAL A 230 9.21 -8.61 -16.12
N THR A 231 8.61 -8.58 -17.31
CA THR A 231 7.42 -7.74 -17.57
C THR A 231 6.18 -8.16 -16.80
N LYS A 232 6.15 -9.39 -16.26
CA LYS A 232 5.03 -9.91 -15.46
C LYS A 232 5.23 -9.83 -13.95
N SER A 233 6.47 -9.89 -13.47
CA SER A 233 6.81 -9.80 -12.04
C SER A 233 7.01 -8.37 -11.57
N SER A 234 7.52 -7.51 -12.45
CA SER A 234 7.99 -6.18 -12.09
C SER A 234 6.88 -5.15 -11.84
N LEU A 235 7.30 -3.99 -11.34
CA LEU A 235 6.47 -2.80 -11.22
C LEU A 235 5.90 -2.34 -12.57
N LEU A 236 6.43 -2.82 -13.71
CA LEU A 236 5.89 -2.52 -15.05
C LEU A 236 4.43 -2.93 -15.21
N LEU A 237 4.03 -4.09 -14.67
CA LEU A 237 2.64 -4.53 -14.73
C LEU A 237 1.73 -3.61 -13.90
N SER A 238 2.23 -3.16 -12.75
CA SER A 238 1.53 -2.21 -11.89
C SER A 238 1.44 -0.82 -12.53
N ALA A 239 2.51 -0.37 -13.19
CA ALA A 239 2.56 0.86 -13.97
C ALA A 239 1.51 0.83 -15.08
N GLN A 240 1.38 -0.27 -15.81
CA GLN A 240 0.34 -0.45 -16.82
C GLN A 240 -1.06 -0.31 -16.22
N ARG A 241 -1.34 -0.94 -15.07
CA ARG A 241 -2.68 -0.84 -14.43
C ARG A 241 -3.06 0.60 -14.06
N VAL A 242 -2.10 1.39 -13.57
CA VAL A 242 -2.36 2.78 -13.12
C VAL A 242 -2.34 3.76 -14.31
N LEU A 243 -1.37 3.64 -15.21
CA LEU A 243 -1.11 4.63 -16.26
C LEU A 243 -1.87 4.37 -17.57
N LEU A 244 -2.36 3.15 -17.83
CA LEU A 244 -3.19 2.87 -19.02
C LEU A 244 -4.59 3.51 -18.93
N GLY A 245 -5.07 3.77 -17.71
CA GLY A 245 -6.42 4.28 -17.45
C GLY A 245 -6.64 5.77 -17.75
N ASP A 246 -7.80 6.27 -17.34
CA ASP A 246 -8.17 7.70 -17.43
C ASP A 246 -7.15 8.62 -16.73
N PHE A 247 -6.47 8.11 -15.70
CA PHE A 247 -5.46 8.83 -14.94
C PHE A 247 -4.24 9.18 -15.79
N GLY A 248 -3.58 8.17 -16.38
CA GLY A 248 -2.37 8.39 -17.18
C GLY A 248 -2.65 9.25 -18.43
N ARG A 249 -3.83 9.07 -19.06
CA ARG A 249 -4.26 9.96 -20.16
C ARG A 249 -4.34 11.42 -19.72
N GLN A 250 -5.00 11.70 -18.60
CA GLN A 250 -5.16 13.07 -18.11
C GLN A 250 -3.83 13.68 -17.63
N ILE A 251 -2.95 12.87 -17.04
CA ILE A 251 -1.60 13.29 -16.67
C ILE A 251 -0.82 13.76 -17.91
N GLU A 252 -0.91 13.03 -19.02
CA GLU A 252 -0.24 13.38 -20.27
C GLU A 252 -0.85 14.64 -20.89
N GLU A 253 -2.17 14.69 -21.02
CA GLU A 253 -2.91 15.81 -21.60
C GLU A 253 -2.63 17.12 -20.85
N LYS A 254 -2.55 17.06 -19.52
CA LYS A 254 -2.27 18.20 -18.65
C LYS A 254 -0.77 18.46 -18.45
N ARG A 255 0.12 17.68 -19.10
CA ARG A 255 1.59 17.77 -18.99
C ARG A 255 2.10 17.71 -17.55
N LEU A 256 1.47 16.84 -16.76
CA LEU A 256 1.84 16.60 -15.36
C LEU A 256 2.93 15.51 -15.22
N TRP A 257 3.20 14.77 -16.31
CA TRP A 257 4.32 13.83 -16.40
C TRP A 257 5.61 14.54 -16.86
N PRO A 258 6.79 14.18 -16.31
CA PRO A 258 6.99 13.21 -15.23
C PRO A 258 6.66 13.79 -13.84
N VAL A 259 6.18 12.90 -12.97
CA VAL A 259 5.96 13.22 -11.56
C VAL A 259 7.31 13.34 -10.86
N GLN A 260 7.46 14.30 -9.97
CA GLN A 260 8.69 14.46 -9.20
C GLN A 260 8.90 13.26 -8.27
N PHE A 261 10.16 13.02 -7.94
CA PHE A 261 10.55 11.94 -7.04
C PHE A 261 9.99 12.18 -5.64
N LEU A 262 9.22 11.20 -5.15
CA LEU A 262 8.57 11.24 -3.83
C LEU A 262 9.11 10.09 -3.00
N LEU A 263 9.73 10.43 -1.86
CA LEU A 263 10.15 9.42 -0.91
C LEU A 263 9.10 9.26 0.20
N PRO A 264 8.51 8.07 0.39
CA PRO A 264 7.66 7.83 1.53
C PRO A 264 8.49 7.89 2.83
N GLN A 265 8.18 8.85 3.70
CA GLN A 265 8.79 8.92 5.03
C GLN A 265 8.03 8.06 6.03
N TRP A 266 6.71 8.15 5.99
CA TRP A 266 5.81 7.48 6.90
C TRP A 266 4.46 7.22 6.22
N PHE A 267 3.86 6.08 6.53
CA PHE A 267 2.50 5.74 6.14
C PHE A 267 1.76 5.19 7.37
N SER A 268 0.47 5.51 7.47
CA SER A 268 -0.43 4.89 8.44
C SER A 268 -1.75 4.55 7.78
N VAL A 269 -2.25 3.36 8.10
CA VAL A 269 -3.54 2.86 7.65
C VAL A 269 -4.38 2.60 8.88
N GLU A 270 -5.43 3.39 9.06
CA GLU A 270 -6.40 3.23 10.13
C GLU A 270 -7.71 2.70 9.56
N ALA A 271 -8.46 1.92 10.34
CA ALA A 271 -9.81 1.53 9.96
C ALA A 271 -10.69 2.79 9.80
N GLY A 272 -11.38 2.90 8.68
CA GLY A 272 -12.27 4.01 8.37
C GLY A 272 -13.62 3.90 9.09
N GLY A 273 -14.50 4.86 8.83
CA GLY A 273 -15.84 4.90 9.43
C GLY A 273 -16.82 3.83 8.95
N ALA A 274 -16.44 3.00 7.96
CA ALA A 274 -17.27 1.95 7.39
C ALA A 274 -16.44 0.68 7.08
N PRO A 275 -17.04 -0.52 7.09
CA PRO A 275 -16.33 -1.76 6.74
C PRO A 275 -15.73 -1.70 5.33
N GLY A 276 -14.46 -2.09 5.18
CA GLY A 276 -13.73 -2.06 3.91
C GLY A 276 -13.20 -0.68 3.50
N TRP A 277 -13.40 0.33 4.34
CA TRP A 277 -12.83 1.67 4.17
C TRP A 277 -11.69 1.89 5.15
N TYR A 278 -10.68 2.62 4.70
CA TYR A 278 -9.45 2.89 5.42
C TYR A 278 -9.11 4.37 5.32
N LYS A 279 -8.53 4.90 6.39
CA LYS A 279 -7.89 6.21 6.38
C LYS A 279 -6.39 6.00 6.18
N VAL A 280 -5.90 6.37 5.01
CA VAL A 280 -4.51 6.28 4.60
C VAL A 280 -3.87 7.65 4.79
N SER A 281 -2.94 7.77 5.73
CA SER A 281 -2.18 9.01 5.97
C SER A 281 -0.77 8.82 5.44
N LEU A 282 -0.33 9.73 4.57
CA LEU A 282 0.97 9.67 3.91
C LEU A 282 1.78 10.91 4.25
N GLN A 283 3.04 10.69 4.62
CA GLN A 283 4.05 11.73 4.67
C GLN A 283 5.12 11.41 3.63
N LEU A 284 5.24 12.27 2.64
CA LEU A 284 6.18 12.15 1.53
C LEU A 284 7.25 13.24 1.66
N SER A 285 8.46 12.96 1.20
CA SER A 285 9.50 13.96 1.00
C SER A 285 9.69 14.21 -0.47
N VAL A 286 9.48 15.47 -0.85
CA VAL A 286 9.83 15.97 -2.17
C VAL A 286 11.27 16.43 -2.10
N LEU A 287 12.14 15.85 -2.92
CA LEU A 287 13.55 16.22 -2.96
C LEU A 287 13.77 17.39 -3.91
N GLU A 288 14.60 18.35 -3.51
CA GLU A 288 14.94 19.53 -4.28
C GLU A 288 16.45 19.79 -4.16
N ARG A 289 17.08 20.30 -5.22
CA ARG A 289 18.51 20.66 -5.18
C ARG A 289 18.61 22.12 -4.74
N VAL A 290 19.32 22.37 -3.64
CA VAL A 290 19.61 23.74 -3.19
C VAL A 290 20.62 24.31 -4.19
N GLY A 291 20.23 25.35 -4.92
CA GLY A 291 21.10 26.00 -5.90
C GLY A 291 22.39 26.54 -5.26
N GLU A 292 23.51 26.36 -5.96
CA GLU A 292 24.74 27.15 -5.72
C GLU A 292 24.52 28.62 -6.09
#